data_AF-A0A2J4YRW0-F1
#
_entry.id   AF-A0A2J4YRW0-F1
#
_cell.length_a   1.000
_cell.length_b   1.000
_cell.length_c   1.000
_cell.angle_alpha   90.00
_cell.angle_beta   90.00
_cell.angle_gamma   90.00
#
_symmetry.space_group_name_H-M   'P 1'
#
loop_
_entity.id
_entity.type
_entity.pdbx_description
1 polymer ?
#
loop_
_entity_poly.entity_id
_entity_poly.type
_entity_poly.pdbx_seq_one_letter_code
_entity_poly.pdbx_strand_id
1 'polypeptide(L)' 'DSYTAILNVIQQTDIIGFVPTCILEHISFHNKFKIIETPFKIPSIAIYMIYNRVNLDDPNFANFIDECEKNNIIE' A
#
# COMPACT_ATOMS: atom_id res chain seq x y z
N ASP A 1 1.00 7.73 -11.65
CA ASP A 1 1.07 9.15 -12.05
C ASP A 1 0.63 10.11 -10.95
N SER A 2 -0.62 10.05 -10.46
CA SER A 2 -1.11 11.01 -9.46
C SER A 2 -0.41 10.93 -8.10
N TYR A 3 -0.20 9.72 -7.55
CA TYR A 3 0.39 9.56 -6.23
C TYR A 3 1.87 9.98 -6.18
N THR A 4 2.64 9.58 -7.19
CA THR A 4 4.04 10.00 -7.35
C THR A 4 4.17 11.52 -7.45
N ALA A 5 3.22 12.21 -8.09
CA ALA A 5 3.20 13.66 -8.15
C ALA A 5 2.98 14.30 -6.76
N ILE A 6 2.07 13.75 -5.94
CA ILE A 6 1.85 14.20 -4.56
C ILE A 6 3.12 14.02 -3.72
N LEU A 7 3.76 12.85 -3.83
CA LEU A 7 5.02 12.58 -3.15
C LEU A 7 6.12 13.57 -3.57
N ASN A 8 6.22 13.88 -4.86
CA ASN A 8 7.17 14.89 -5.35
C ASN A 8 6.87 16.30 -4.79
N VAL A 9 5.60 16.68 -4.65
CA VAL A 9 5.21 17.96 -4.05
C VAL A 9 5.61 18.00 -2.56
N ILE A 10 5.31 16.94 -1.79
CA ILE A 10 5.74 16.83 -0.39
C ILE A 10 7.27 16.92 -0.28
N GLN A 11 8.00 16.32 -1.22
CA GLN A 11 9.47 16.32 -1.21
C GLN A 11 10.09 17.69 -1.52
N GLN A 12 9.40 18.56 -2.25
CA GLN A 12 9.91 19.86 -2.74
C GLN A 12 9.38 21.06 -1.95
N THR A 13 8.50 20.83 -0.99
CA THR A 13 7.81 21.88 -0.22
C THR A 13 7.81 21.54 1.26
N ASP A 14 7.33 22.46 2.10
CA ASP A 14 7.16 22.23 3.54
C ASP A 14 5.81 21.58 3.89
N ILE A 15 5.16 20.93 2.93
CA ILE A 15 3.90 20.23 3.14
C ILE A 15 4.15 18.90 3.87
N ILE A 16 3.31 18.62 4.87
CA ILE A 16 3.28 17.33 5.56
C ILE A 16 2.06 16.55 5.06
N GLY A 17 2.22 15.26 4.84
CA GLY A 17 1.13 14.38 4.39
C GLY A 17 1.22 12.98 4.97
N PHE A 18 0.11 12.24 4.87
CA PHE A 18 0.05 10.83 5.24
C PHE A 18 0.39 9.96 4.03
N VAL A 19 1.29 9.00 4.23
CA VAL A 19 1.76 8.06 3.21
C VAL A 19 1.61 6.66 3.79
N PRO A 20 0.87 5.74 3.14
CA PRO A 20 0.84 4.34 3.54
C PRO A 20 2.24 3.73 3.52
N THR A 21 2.62 3.06 4.60
CA THR A 21 3.96 2.49 4.79
C THR A 21 4.33 1.51 3.66
N CYS A 22 3.37 0.71 3.21
CA CYS A 22 3.59 -0.24 2.12
C CYS A 22 4.03 0.44 0.81
N ILE A 23 3.58 1.68 0.54
CA ILE A 23 4.04 2.43 -0.64
C ILE A 23 5.43 3.00 -0.39
N LEU A 24 5.64 3.52 0.81
CA LEU A 24 6.90 4.15 1.22
C LEU A 24 8.10 3.18 1.10
N GLU A 25 7.89 1.90 1.39
CA GLU A 25 8.90 0.83 1.25
C GLU A 25 9.27 0.51 -0.20
N HIS A 26 8.35 0.71 -1.15
CA HIS A 26 8.51 0.32 -2.55
C HIS A 26 8.92 1.48 -3.47
N ILE A 27 8.96 2.72 -2.97
CA ILE A 27 9.39 3.87 -3.76
C ILE A 27 10.92 4.01 -3.77
N SER A 28 11.47 4.25 -4.97
CA SER A 28 12.93 4.34 -5.20
C SER A 28 13.64 5.48 -4.46
N PHE A 29 12.89 6.39 -3.84
CA PHE A 29 13.37 7.60 -3.17
C PHE A 29 12.88 7.69 -1.73
N HIS A 30 12.60 6.55 -1.08
CA HIS A 30 12.23 6.46 0.33
C HIS A 30 13.10 7.34 1.26
N ASN A 31 14.41 7.31 1.04
CA ASN A 31 15.40 8.07 1.83
C ASN A 31 15.29 9.60 1.72
N LYS A 32 14.44 10.12 0.83
CA LYS A 32 14.21 11.57 0.66
C LYS A 32 13.05 12.09 1.50
N PHE A 33 12.33 11.22 2.19
CA PHE A 33 11.29 11.61 3.14
C PHE A 33 11.78 11.52 4.57
N LYS A 34 11.30 12.44 5.41
CA LYS A 34 11.46 12.39 6.85
C LYS A 34 10.17 11.87 7.47
N ILE A 35 10.25 10.74 8.16
CA ILE A 35 9.13 10.23 8.96
C ILE A 35 9.00 11.09 10.21
N ILE A 36 7.78 11.52 10.52
CA ILE A 36 7.46 12.34 11.69
C ILE A 36 6.66 11.48 12.66
N GLU A 37 7.18 11.31 13.87
CA GLU A 37 6.45 10.68 14.96
C GLU A 37 5.26 11.57 15.36
N THR A 38 4.09 10.97 15.49
CA THR A 38 2.86 11.69 15.85
C THR A 38 2.48 11.40 17.30
N PRO A 39 1.96 12.38 18.06
CA PRO A 39 1.51 12.17 19.44
C PRO A 39 0.13 11.47 19.53
N PHE A 40 -0.39 10.99 18.39
CA PHE A 40 -1.68 10.35 18.26
C PHE A 40 -1.55 9.06 17.45
N LYS A 41 -2.57 8.19 17.52
CA LYS A 41 -2.60 7.00 16.69
C LYS A 41 -3.13 7.34 15.30
N ILE A 42 -2.38 6.95 14.27
CA ILE A 42 -2.86 6.98 12.88
C ILE A 42 -3.77 5.75 12.68
N PRO A 43 -4.98 5.91 12.11
CA PRO A 43 -5.85 4.77 11.86
C PRO A 43 -5.24 3.86 10.79
N SER A 44 -5.30 2.55 11.04
CA SER A 44 -4.95 1.54 10.02
C SER A 44 -6.03 1.48 8.93
N ILE A 45 -5.60 1.21 7.70
CA ILE A 45 -6.48 1.02 6.54
C ILE A 45 -6.36 -0.44 6.11
N ALA A 46 -7.50 -1.12 6.01
CA ALA A 46 -7.55 -2.46 5.45
C ALA A 46 -7.64 -2.39 3.92
N ILE A 47 -6.82 -3.20 3.24
CA ILE A 47 -6.82 -3.32 1.78
C ILE A 47 -7.43 -4.69 1.47
N TYR A 48 -8.60 -4.68 0.82
CA TYR A 48 -9.31 -5.91 0.48
C TYR A 48 -9.13 -6.25 -1.00
N MET A 49 -8.90 -7.54 -1.28
CA MET A 49 -9.01 -8.08 -2.62
C MET A 49 -10.48 -8.45 -2.89
N ILE A 50 -11.06 -7.89 -3.95
CA ILE A 50 -12.44 -8.19 -4.36
C ILE A 50 -12.39 -8.97 -5.66
N TYR A 51 -13.01 -10.14 -5.67
CA TYR A 51 -13.10 -11.00 -6.84
C TYR A 51 -14.48 -11.65 -6.94
N ASN A 52 -14.82 -12.10 -8.14
CA ASN A 52 -16.07 -12.82 -8.36
C ASN A 52 -15.94 -14.25 -7.86
N ARG A 53 -16.93 -14.73 -7.11
CA ARG A 53 -16.96 -16.10 -6.58
C ARG A 53 -16.82 -17.15 -7.69
N VAL A 54 -17.39 -16.93 -8.87
CA VAL A 54 -17.30 -17.89 -9.99
C VAL A 54 -15.86 -18.10 -10.48
N ASN A 55 -14.96 -17.15 -10.21
CA ASN A 55 -13.57 -17.28 -10.60
C ASN A 55 -12.82 -18.27 -9.70
N LEU A 56 -13.31 -18.57 -8.49
CA LEU A 56 -12.71 -19.59 -7.62
C LEU A 56 -12.87 -21.01 -8.18
N ASP A 57 -13.80 -21.22 -9.12
CA ASP A 57 -13.96 -22.51 -9.79
C ASP A 57 -12.85 -22.73 -10.84
N ASP A 58 -12.13 -21.68 -11.25
CA ASP A 58 -10.92 -21.81 -12.08
C ASP A 58 -9.72 -22.20 -11.20
N PRO A 59 -9.07 -23.35 -11.45
CA PRO A 59 -7.97 -23.84 -10.61
C PRO A 59 -6.75 -22.90 -10.58
N ASN A 60 -6.49 -22.14 -11.65
CA ASN A 60 -5.35 -21.23 -11.68
C ASN A 60 -5.63 -20.01 -10.80
N PHE A 61 -6.85 -19.48 -10.85
CA PHE A 61 -7.26 -18.38 -9.99
C PHE A 61 -7.33 -18.79 -8.52
N ALA A 62 -7.87 -19.96 -8.20
CA ALA A 62 -7.88 -20.49 -6.84
C ALA A 62 -6.46 -20.61 -6.27
N ASN A 63 -5.54 -21.22 -7.02
CA ASN A 63 -4.14 -21.33 -6.62
C ASN A 63 -3.49 -19.95 -6.41
N PHE A 64 -3.82 -18.96 -7.25
CA PHE A 64 -3.33 -17.59 -7.08
C PHE A 64 -3.81 -16.95 -5.77
N ILE A 65 -5.07 -17.15 -5.38
CA ILE A 65 -5.61 -16.65 -4.11
C ILE A 65 -4.91 -17.35 -2.93
N ASP A 66 -4.74 -18.67 -2.99
CA ASP A 66 -4.03 -19.44 -1.95
C ASP A 66 -2.57 -18.97 -1.78
N GLU A 67 -1.88 -18.66 -2.88
CA GLU A 67 -0.54 -18.07 -2.85
C GLU A 67 -0.54 -16.67 -2.23
N CYS A 68 -1.56 -15.85 -2.51
CA CYS A 68 -1.70 -14.52 -1.91
C CYS A 68 -1.92 -14.60 -0.40
N GLU A 69 -2.76 -15.51 0.07
CA GLU A 69 -3.00 -15.76 1.50
C GLU A 69 -1.73 -16.28 2.19
N LYS A 70 -1.06 -17.29 1.61
CA LYS A 70 0.16 -17.88 2.20
C LYS A 70 1.30 -16.85 2.34
N ASN A 71 1.39 -15.91 1.41
CA ASN A 71 2.41 -14.87 1.42
C ASN A 71 1.99 -13.62 2.23
N ASN A 72 0.87 -13.66 2.95
CA ASN A 72 0.30 -12.54 3.71
C ASN A 72 0.14 -11.26 2.85
N ILE A 73 -0.18 -11.43 1.56
CA ILE A 73 -0.46 -10.32 0.65
C ILE A 73 -1.87 -9.75 0.92
N ILE A 74 -2.74 -10.58 1.50
CA ILE A 74 -4.11 -10.24 1.91
C ILE A 74 -4.23 -10.65 3.38
N GLU A 75 -4.50 -9.68 4.27
CA GLU A 75 -4.84 -9.89 5.69
C GLU A 75 -6.27 -9.43 5.96
#